data_AF-A0A2M6T1E1-F1
#
_entry.id   AF-A0A2M6T1E1-F1
#
_cell.length_a   1.000
_cell.length_b   1.000
_cell.length_c   1.000
_cell.angle_alpha   90.00
_cell.angle_beta   90.00
_cell.angle_gamma   90.00
#
_symmetry.space_group_name_H-M   'P 1'
#
loop_
_entity.id
_entity.type
_entity.pdbx_description
1 polymer ?
#
loop_
_entity_poly.entity_id
_entity_poly.type
_entity_poly.pdbx_seq_one_letter_code
_entity_poly.pdbx_strand_id
1 'polypeptide(L)'
;MLIDEFKTKYFNSAEVILHSREIRKCEPPFNILLNREVKQKFYNDLNNLISNLPFTILAAVILKQKLKEQYYKPGNPYTLSFQFILERFLYFLEENNDIGYVCAESRDSKPNSDLLEVFSRILSHGSYFNDTDFEVAASRFQSKIQKMIFFTKQKNENGHQIADLIAYPTAKFGLCPEKKNLAFEIIKPKFRSRNGKIEGCGLKFFPNKKMGPGHSQSPSN
;
A
#
# COMPACT_ATOMS: atom_id res chain seq x y z
N MET A 1 10.27 -21.16 4.69
CA MET A 1 9.95 -20.57 5.99
C MET A 1 8.63 -19.84 5.86
N LEU A 2 7.63 -20.20 6.65
CA LEU A 2 6.35 -19.48 6.75
C LEU A 2 6.46 -18.34 7.78
N ILE A 3 5.50 -17.40 7.79
CA ILE A 3 5.48 -16.28 8.74
C ILE A 3 5.44 -16.77 10.20
N ASP A 4 4.66 -17.81 10.48
CA ASP A 4 4.53 -18.35 11.85
C ASP A 4 5.83 -19.02 12.33
N GLU A 5 6.55 -19.69 11.42
CA GLU A 5 7.89 -20.23 11.71
C GLU A 5 8.90 -19.12 11.97
N PHE A 6 8.84 -18.03 11.19
CA PHE A 6 9.68 -16.85 11.41
C PHE A 6 9.43 -16.24 12.80
N LYS A 7 8.16 -16.03 13.17
CA LYS A 7 7.78 -15.51 14.50
C LYS A 7 8.25 -16.44 15.61
N THR A 8 8.01 -17.74 15.47
CA THR A 8 8.42 -18.75 16.47
C THR A 8 9.93 -18.78 16.67
N LYS A 9 10.71 -18.68 15.59
CA LYS A 9 12.18 -18.66 15.64
C LYS A 9 12.77 -17.52 16.47
N TYR A 10 12.15 -16.35 16.46
CA TYR A 10 12.68 -15.16 17.13
C TYR A 10 12.04 -14.86 18.48
N PHE A 11 10.78 -15.26 18.67
CA PHE A 11 10.00 -14.89 19.85
C PHE A 11 9.46 -16.10 20.63
N ASN A 12 9.76 -17.33 20.20
CA ASN A 12 9.19 -18.57 20.74
C ASN A 12 7.65 -18.56 20.76
N SER A 13 7.03 -17.81 19.85
CA SER A 13 5.58 -17.68 19.74
C SER A 13 5.18 -17.25 18.33
N ALA A 14 4.14 -17.88 17.80
CA ALA A 14 3.49 -17.46 16.55
C ALA A 14 2.53 -16.28 16.75
N GLU A 15 2.23 -15.90 17.99
CA GLU A 15 1.27 -14.84 18.33
C GLU A 15 1.86 -13.42 18.25
N VAL A 16 3.18 -13.30 18.06
CA VAL A 16 3.82 -11.99 17.95
C VAL A 16 3.46 -11.31 16.62
N ILE A 17 2.65 -10.27 16.68
CA ILE A 17 2.25 -9.50 15.51
C ILE A 17 3.43 -8.64 15.02
N LEU A 18 3.82 -8.82 13.76
CA LEU A 18 4.90 -8.08 13.11
C LEU A 18 4.44 -6.67 12.74
N HIS A 19 4.80 -5.69 13.57
CA HIS A 19 4.57 -4.28 13.28
C HIS A 19 5.87 -3.55 12.90
N SER A 20 5.86 -2.92 11.74
CA SER A 20 6.99 -2.23 11.11
C SER A 20 7.56 -1.11 11.98
N ARG A 21 6.71 -0.39 12.73
CA ARG A 21 7.17 0.70 13.60
C ARG A 21 7.97 0.15 14.78
N GLU A 22 7.43 -0.82 15.49
CA GLU A 22 8.00 -1.45 16.67
C GLU A 22 9.31 -2.17 16.30
N ILE A 23 9.33 -2.90 15.18
CA ILE A 23 10.54 -3.53 14.62
C ILE A 23 11.64 -2.49 14.35
N ARG A 24 11.31 -1.37 13.68
CA ARG A 24 12.30 -0.33 13.33
C ARG A 24 12.85 0.36 14.56
N LYS A 25 11.98 0.61 15.55
CA LYS A 25 12.36 1.25 16.80
C LYS A 25 12.95 0.30 17.84
N CYS A 26 12.92 -1.01 17.57
CA CYS A 26 13.30 -2.04 18.54
C CYS A 26 12.48 -1.94 19.84
N GLU A 27 11.22 -1.51 19.75
CA GLU A 27 10.28 -1.46 20.87
C GLU A 27 9.77 -2.89 21.17
N PRO A 28 9.40 -3.22 22.43
CA PRO A 28 8.89 -4.56 22.76
C PRO A 28 7.74 -5.00 21.86
N PRO A 29 7.67 -6.29 21.45
CA PRO A 29 8.56 -7.40 21.83
C PRO A 29 9.87 -7.49 21.00
N PHE A 30 10.19 -6.49 20.18
CA PHE A 30 11.34 -6.47 19.28
C PHE A 30 12.63 -5.93 19.92
N ASN A 31 12.69 -5.85 21.24
CA ASN A 31 13.89 -5.43 21.98
C ASN A 31 15.08 -6.40 21.79
N ILE A 32 14.83 -7.65 21.35
CA ILE A 32 15.90 -8.58 20.92
C ILE A 32 16.77 -7.99 19.79
N LEU A 33 16.22 -7.06 19.00
CA LEU A 33 16.90 -6.40 17.89
C LEU A 33 17.86 -5.30 18.35
N LEU A 34 17.99 -5.05 19.66
CA LEU A 34 19.06 -4.23 20.22
C LEU A 34 20.42 -4.92 20.08
N ASN A 35 20.44 -6.26 20.09
CA ASN A 35 21.64 -7.02 19.75
C ASN A 35 21.89 -6.96 18.23
N ARG A 36 23.07 -6.47 17.83
CA ARG A 36 23.43 -6.22 16.42
C ARG A 36 23.45 -7.49 15.57
N GLU A 37 23.94 -8.60 16.11
CA GLU A 37 24.02 -9.88 15.38
C GLU A 37 22.62 -10.48 15.16
N VAL A 38 21.80 -10.47 16.23
CA VAL A 38 20.38 -10.89 16.15
C VAL A 38 19.64 -10.04 15.15
N LYS A 39 19.82 -8.72 15.18
CA LYS A 39 19.20 -7.77 14.25
C LYS A 39 19.58 -8.08 12.81
N GLN A 40 20.87 -8.27 12.52
CA GLN A 40 21.32 -8.56 11.16
C GLN A 40 20.71 -9.86 10.63
N LYS A 41 20.73 -10.92 11.45
CA LYS A 41 20.10 -12.20 11.09
C LYS A 41 18.59 -12.06 10.88
N PHE A 42 17.90 -11.36 11.78
CA PHE A 42 16.46 -11.08 11.68
C PHE A 42 16.09 -10.40 10.37
N TYR A 43 16.77 -9.32 10.00
CA TYR A 43 16.47 -8.62 8.75
C TYR A 43 16.80 -9.47 7.52
N ASN A 44 17.88 -10.24 7.54
CA ASN A 44 18.19 -11.15 6.43
C ASN A 44 17.10 -12.21 6.24
N ASP A 45 16.66 -12.83 7.33
CA ASP A 45 15.60 -13.84 7.29
C ASP A 45 14.25 -13.23 6.92
N LEU A 46 13.94 -12.03 7.41
CA LEU A 46 12.73 -11.29 7.04
C LEU A 46 12.73 -10.95 5.54
N ASN A 47 13.86 -10.45 5.02
CA ASN A 47 14.00 -10.14 3.60
C ASN A 47 13.81 -11.38 2.73
N ASN A 48 14.37 -12.52 3.13
CA ASN A 48 14.20 -13.80 2.44
C ASN A 48 12.76 -14.30 2.51
N LEU A 49 12.11 -14.20 3.67
CA LEU A 49 10.70 -14.52 3.85
C LEU A 49 9.83 -13.70 2.90
N ILE A 50 9.96 -12.36 2.96
CA ILE A 50 9.20 -11.44 2.10
C ILE A 50 9.43 -11.76 0.63
N SER A 51 10.67 -11.99 0.19
CA SER A 51 10.99 -12.27 -1.22
C SER A 51 10.30 -13.54 -1.74
N ASN A 52 10.20 -14.57 -0.90
CA ASN A 52 9.70 -15.89 -1.29
C ASN A 52 8.18 -16.04 -1.17
N LEU A 53 7.50 -15.20 -0.40
CA LEU A 53 6.04 -15.29 -0.26
C LEU A 53 5.31 -14.96 -1.58
N PRO A 54 4.29 -15.74 -1.99
CA PRO A 54 3.59 -15.57 -3.26
C PRO A 54 2.49 -14.51 -3.15
N PHE A 55 2.86 -13.22 -3.16
CA PHE A 55 1.90 -12.12 -3.16
C PHE A 55 2.27 -11.03 -4.16
N THR A 56 1.26 -10.25 -4.56
CA THR A 56 1.40 -9.09 -5.45
C THR A 56 1.11 -7.81 -4.67
N ILE A 57 1.93 -6.79 -4.87
CA ILE A 57 1.79 -5.48 -4.22
C ILE A 57 1.04 -4.52 -5.13
N LEU A 58 -0.01 -3.92 -4.56
CA LEU A 58 -0.75 -2.79 -5.10
C LEU A 58 -0.68 -1.66 -4.06
N ALA A 59 -0.18 -0.49 -4.46
CA ALA A 59 0.02 0.61 -3.54
C ALA A 59 -0.25 1.98 -4.17
N ALA A 60 -0.59 2.93 -3.30
CA ALA A 60 -0.71 4.34 -3.63
C ALA A 60 0.13 5.18 -2.67
N VAL A 61 0.89 6.13 -3.22
CA VAL A 61 1.68 7.10 -2.47
C VAL A 61 1.11 8.49 -2.72
N ILE A 62 0.53 9.07 -1.67
CA ILE A 62 -0.01 10.43 -1.71
C ILE A 62 1.02 11.43 -1.19
N LEU A 63 1.51 12.29 -2.08
CA LEU A 63 2.43 13.39 -1.78
C LEU A 63 1.65 14.57 -1.21
N LYS A 64 1.34 14.50 0.09
CA LYS A 64 0.44 15.44 0.79
C LYS A 64 0.79 16.92 0.59
N GLN A 65 2.08 17.26 0.55
CA GLN A 65 2.52 18.64 0.34
C GLN A 65 2.17 19.12 -1.07
N LYS A 66 2.60 18.38 -2.11
CA LYS A 66 2.25 18.67 -3.51
C LYS A 66 0.74 18.72 -3.73
N LEU A 67 -0.01 17.85 -3.05
CA LEU A 67 -1.47 17.84 -3.12
C LEU A 67 -2.09 19.16 -2.65
N LYS A 68 -1.61 19.70 -1.53
CA LYS A 68 -2.08 21.00 -1.02
C LYS A 68 -1.66 22.17 -1.90
N GLU A 69 -0.49 22.09 -2.51
CA GLU A 69 0.05 23.15 -3.38
C GLU A 69 -0.67 23.20 -4.74
N GLN A 70 -1.08 22.04 -5.28
CA GLN A 70 -1.66 21.95 -6.63
C GLN A 70 -3.18 22.13 -6.69
N TYR A 71 -3.90 21.88 -5.59
CA TYR A 71 -5.36 21.86 -5.58
C TYR A 71 -5.91 22.84 -4.54
N TYR A 72 -6.78 23.74 -5.00
CA TYR A 72 -7.48 24.71 -4.13
C TYR A 72 -8.31 24.01 -3.03
N LYS A 73 -8.98 22.92 -3.39
CA LYS A 73 -9.68 22.00 -2.47
C LYS A 73 -9.08 20.60 -2.62
N PRO A 74 -7.99 20.29 -1.91
CA PRO A 74 -7.34 18.99 -2.05
C PRO A 74 -8.24 17.89 -1.49
N GLY A 75 -8.43 16.82 -2.27
CA GLY A 75 -9.13 15.63 -1.80
C GLY A 75 -8.46 15.02 -0.57
N ASN A 76 -9.23 14.29 0.25
CA ASN A 76 -8.67 13.62 1.42
C ASN A 76 -7.65 12.55 1.00
N PRO A 77 -6.38 12.59 1.49
CA PRO A 77 -5.36 11.63 1.11
C PRO A 77 -5.73 10.16 1.34
N TYR A 78 -6.49 9.88 2.40
CA TYR A 78 -6.93 8.51 2.70
C TYR A 78 -7.93 8.01 1.66
N THR A 79 -8.97 8.80 1.39
CA THR A 79 -9.97 8.51 0.35
C THR A 79 -9.32 8.31 -1.01
N LEU A 80 -8.40 9.21 -1.40
CA LEU A 80 -7.65 9.11 -2.66
C LEU A 80 -6.81 7.85 -2.71
N SER A 81 -6.05 7.56 -1.65
CA SER A 81 -5.19 6.36 -1.60
C SER A 81 -6.01 5.08 -1.74
N PHE A 82 -7.16 5.00 -1.08
CA PHE A 82 -8.01 3.83 -1.13
C PHE A 82 -8.67 3.66 -2.50
N GLN A 83 -9.17 4.75 -3.11
CA GLN A 83 -9.69 4.71 -4.48
C GLN A 83 -8.64 4.20 -5.46
N PHE A 84 -7.42 4.74 -5.40
CA PHE A 84 -6.35 4.30 -6.28
C PHE A 84 -6.01 2.83 -6.06
N ILE A 85 -5.93 2.35 -4.82
CA ILE A 85 -5.69 0.93 -4.53
C ILE A 85 -6.81 0.06 -5.12
N LEU A 86 -8.08 0.45 -4.99
CA LEU A 86 -9.23 -0.29 -5.54
C LEU A 86 -9.20 -0.35 -7.08
N GLU A 87 -8.88 0.74 -7.76
CA GLU A 87 -8.70 0.73 -9.22
C GLU A 87 -7.61 -0.26 -9.63
N ARG A 88 -6.48 -0.30 -8.91
CA ARG A 88 -5.38 -1.22 -9.19
C ARG A 88 -5.78 -2.66 -8.92
N PHE A 89 -6.58 -2.89 -7.89
CA PHE A 89 -7.09 -4.20 -7.54
C PHE A 89 -8.07 -4.71 -8.58
N LEU A 90 -8.98 -3.85 -9.06
CA LEU A 90 -9.85 -4.16 -10.19
C LEU A 90 -9.03 -4.62 -11.41
N TYR A 91 -8.03 -3.84 -11.82
CA TYR A 91 -7.20 -4.21 -12.98
C TYR A 91 -6.44 -5.53 -12.77
N PHE A 92 -5.96 -5.78 -11.55
CA PHE A 92 -5.34 -7.05 -11.20
C PHE A 92 -6.33 -8.22 -11.34
N LEU A 93 -7.56 -8.07 -10.85
CA LEU A 93 -8.59 -9.10 -10.95
C LEU A 93 -9.05 -9.35 -12.40
N GLU A 94 -9.16 -8.29 -13.21
CA GLU A 94 -9.51 -8.42 -14.63
C GLU A 94 -8.43 -9.18 -15.41
N GLU A 95 -7.15 -8.88 -15.18
CA GLU A 95 -6.02 -9.55 -15.84
C GLU A 95 -5.93 -11.04 -15.48
N ASN A 96 -6.31 -11.41 -14.26
CA ASN A 96 -6.31 -12.81 -13.80
C ASN A 96 -7.68 -13.50 -14.00
N ASN A 97 -8.67 -12.79 -14.56
CA ASN A 97 -10.04 -13.26 -14.69
C ASN A 97 -10.68 -13.75 -13.36
N ASP A 98 -10.38 -13.07 -12.26
CA ASP A 98 -10.80 -13.45 -10.91
C ASP A 98 -11.85 -12.49 -10.33
N ILE A 99 -12.36 -12.84 -9.15
CA ILE A 99 -13.12 -11.96 -8.25
C ILE A 99 -12.40 -11.85 -6.90
N GLY A 100 -12.62 -10.77 -6.17
CA GLY A 100 -11.85 -10.46 -4.97
C GLY A 100 -12.63 -9.84 -3.83
N TYR A 101 -12.04 -9.96 -2.64
CA TYR A 101 -12.50 -9.33 -1.40
C TYR A 101 -11.47 -8.33 -0.92
N VAL A 102 -11.94 -7.23 -0.32
CA VAL A 102 -11.09 -6.24 0.32
C VAL A 102 -11.05 -6.53 1.83
N CYS A 103 -9.90 -6.91 2.34
CA CYS A 103 -9.67 -7.08 3.77
C CYS A 103 -8.96 -5.84 4.30
N ALA A 104 -9.57 -5.11 5.23
CA ALA A 104 -9.00 -3.93 5.83
C ALA A 104 -8.79 -4.09 7.34
N GLU A 105 -7.69 -3.52 7.83
CA GLU A 105 -7.45 -3.43 9.26
C GLU A 105 -8.42 -2.41 9.87
N SER A 106 -9.19 -2.86 10.86
CA SER A 106 -10.08 -2.04 11.65
C SER A 106 -9.28 -1.05 12.47
N ARG A 107 -9.76 0.19 12.44
CA ARG A 107 -9.36 1.25 13.36
C ARG A 107 -10.52 1.48 14.32
N ASP A 108 -10.92 2.74 14.49
CA ASP A 108 -12.10 3.15 15.25
C ASP A 108 -13.36 3.16 14.37
N SER A 109 -14.53 3.28 15.01
CA SER A 109 -15.84 3.25 14.35
C SER A 109 -15.99 4.29 13.22
N LYS A 110 -15.56 5.54 13.47
CA LYS A 110 -15.66 6.62 12.49
C LYS A 110 -14.75 6.38 11.26
N PRO A 111 -13.43 6.15 11.39
CA PRO A 111 -12.58 5.78 10.26
C PRO A 111 -13.05 4.57 9.45
N ASN A 112 -13.59 3.54 10.12
CA ASN A 112 -14.13 2.37 9.43
C ASN A 112 -15.38 2.72 8.62
N SER A 113 -16.30 3.50 9.20
CA SER A 113 -17.49 4.01 8.51
C SER A 113 -17.12 4.85 7.30
N ASP A 114 -16.15 5.74 7.45
CA ASP A 114 -15.69 6.61 6.36
C ASP A 114 -15.06 5.80 5.23
N LEU A 115 -14.31 4.75 5.56
CA LEU A 115 -13.72 3.85 4.57
C LEU A 115 -14.80 3.02 3.83
N LEU A 116 -15.82 2.55 4.55
CA LEU A 116 -16.99 1.87 3.98
C LEU A 116 -17.79 2.78 3.05
N GLU A 117 -17.96 4.05 3.41
CA GLU A 117 -18.64 5.03 2.57
C GLU A 117 -17.88 5.22 1.26
N VAL A 118 -16.55 5.36 1.32
CA VAL A 118 -15.71 5.43 0.11
C VAL A 118 -15.82 4.16 -0.72
N PHE A 119 -15.76 2.98 -0.10
CA PHE A 119 -15.93 1.70 -0.80
C PHE A 119 -17.28 1.64 -1.53
N SER A 120 -18.36 1.93 -0.82
CA SER A 120 -19.73 1.87 -1.32
C SER A 120 -19.97 2.88 -2.44
N ARG A 121 -19.46 4.11 -2.29
CA ARG A 121 -19.52 5.14 -3.32
C ARG A 121 -18.85 4.68 -4.61
N ILE A 122 -17.66 4.08 -4.52
CA ILE A 122 -16.92 3.59 -5.69
C ILE A 122 -17.64 2.43 -6.36
N LEU A 123 -18.21 1.49 -5.59
CA LEU A 123 -18.98 0.38 -6.16
C LEU A 123 -20.27 0.87 -6.84
N SER A 124 -20.94 1.89 -6.31
CA SER A 124 -22.21 2.38 -6.86
C SER A 124 -22.03 3.32 -8.05
N HIS A 125 -20.99 4.14 -8.04
CA HIS A 125 -20.83 5.21 -9.04
C HIS A 125 -19.58 5.05 -9.90
N GLY A 126 -18.56 4.31 -9.45
CA GLY A 126 -17.27 4.23 -10.11
C GLY A 126 -16.24 5.17 -9.48
N SER A 127 -15.08 5.30 -10.11
CA SER A 127 -14.01 6.15 -9.62
C SER A 127 -13.93 7.46 -10.41
N TYR A 128 -13.56 8.54 -9.72
CA TYR A 128 -13.58 9.91 -10.25
C TYR A 128 -12.23 10.58 -10.08
N PHE A 129 -11.90 11.46 -11.02
CA PHE A 129 -10.84 12.43 -10.82
C PHE A 129 -11.29 13.82 -11.32
N ASN A 130 -11.84 14.60 -10.39
CA ASN A 130 -12.61 15.84 -10.59
C ASN A 130 -14.02 15.56 -11.14
N ASP A 131 -15.02 16.32 -10.67
CA ASP A 131 -16.47 16.05 -10.66
C ASP A 131 -17.15 15.81 -12.04
N THR A 132 -16.40 15.66 -13.11
CA THR A 132 -16.91 15.65 -14.48
C THR A 132 -16.57 14.40 -15.29
N ASP A 133 -15.58 13.59 -14.89
CA ASP A 133 -15.16 12.42 -15.67
C ASP A 133 -14.89 11.19 -14.78
N PHE A 134 -15.56 10.08 -15.09
CA PHE A 134 -15.29 8.79 -14.47
C PHE A 134 -14.02 8.18 -15.06
N GLU A 135 -13.01 7.91 -14.23
CA GLU A 135 -11.81 7.19 -14.67
C GLU A 135 -12.13 5.70 -14.88
N VAL A 136 -13.09 5.15 -14.10
CA VAL A 136 -13.55 3.76 -14.18
C VAL A 136 -15.03 3.63 -13.86
N ALA A 137 -15.80 2.94 -14.72
CA ALA A 137 -17.22 2.69 -14.54
C ALA A 137 -17.55 1.76 -13.35
N ALA A 138 -18.64 2.04 -12.63
CA ALA A 138 -19.15 1.27 -11.49
C ALA A 138 -19.31 -0.23 -11.78
N SER A 139 -19.86 -0.57 -12.95
CA SER A 139 -20.15 -1.95 -13.35
C SER A 139 -18.91 -2.86 -13.33
N ARG A 140 -17.73 -2.30 -13.64
CA ARG A 140 -16.47 -3.04 -13.58
C ARG A 140 -16.12 -3.42 -12.14
N PHE A 141 -16.22 -2.48 -11.20
CA PHE A 141 -16.02 -2.76 -9.78
C PHE A 141 -16.99 -3.81 -9.26
N GLN A 142 -18.29 -3.67 -9.54
CA GLN A 142 -19.32 -4.61 -9.10
C GLN A 142 -19.10 -6.02 -9.64
N SER A 143 -18.60 -6.14 -10.87
CA SER A 143 -18.34 -7.45 -11.50
C SER A 143 -17.14 -8.20 -10.90
N LYS A 144 -16.20 -7.50 -10.24
CA LYS A 144 -14.92 -8.07 -9.78
C LYS A 144 -14.73 -8.02 -8.27
N ILE A 145 -15.18 -6.97 -7.58
CA ILE A 145 -14.96 -6.77 -6.15
C ILE A 145 -16.26 -6.99 -5.39
N GLN A 146 -16.30 -8.05 -4.58
CA GLN A 146 -17.55 -8.59 -4.03
C GLN A 146 -17.96 -7.97 -2.69
N LYS A 147 -16.99 -7.77 -1.78
CA LYS A 147 -17.24 -7.18 -0.46
C LYS A 147 -15.96 -6.68 0.19
N MET A 148 -16.16 -5.86 1.22
CA MET A 148 -15.14 -5.41 2.14
C MET A 148 -15.38 -5.98 3.54
N ILE A 149 -14.33 -6.46 4.20
CA ILE A 149 -14.37 -7.02 5.55
C ILE A 149 -13.33 -6.30 6.41
N PHE A 150 -13.70 -5.99 7.66
CA PHE A 150 -12.78 -5.43 8.65
C PHE A 150 -12.26 -6.51 9.59
N PHE A 151 -10.95 -6.48 9.83
CA PHE A 151 -10.27 -7.32 10.82
C PHE A 151 -9.76 -6.46 11.96
N THR A 152 -10.03 -6.82 13.21
CA THR A 152 -9.49 -6.08 14.35
C THR A 152 -7.97 -6.17 14.39
N LYS A 153 -7.31 -5.09 14.84
CA LYS A 153 -5.84 -5.00 14.93
C LYS A 153 -5.19 -6.09 15.78
N GLN A 154 -5.96 -6.70 16.69
CA GLN A 154 -5.51 -7.80 17.55
C GLN A 154 -5.55 -9.16 16.86
N LYS A 155 -6.14 -9.27 15.66
CA LYS A 155 -6.10 -10.50 14.89
C LYS A 155 -4.71 -10.66 14.29
N ASN A 156 -4.04 -11.74 14.67
CA ASN A 156 -2.79 -12.23 14.10
C ASN A 156 -3.01 -12.69 12.63
N GLU A 157 -3.31 -11.74 11.75
CA GLU A 157 -3.54 -11.99 10.33
C GLU A 157 -2.28 -11.66 9.54
N ASN A 158 -1.78 -12.63 8.79
CA ASN A 158 -0.49 -12.56 8.15
C ASN A 158 -0.47 -11.55 6.98
N GLY A 159 -1.54 -11.42 6.21
CA GLY A 159 -1.68 -10.45 5.12
C GLY A 159 -1.53 -8.99 5.58
N HIS A 160 -2.17 -8.60 6.67
CA HIS A 160 -2.07 -7.26 7.26
C HIS A 160 -0.66 -6.98 7.77
N GLN A 161 -0.02 -7.96 8.41
CA GLN A 161 1.37 -7.86 8.85
C GLN A 161 2.31 -7.62 7.65
N ILE A 162 2.13 -8.36 6.56
CA ILE A 162 2.89 -8.14 5.32
C ILE A 162 2.62 -6.74 4.75
N ALA A 163 1.36 -6.32 4.69
CA ALA A 163 0.98 -4.99 4.20
C ALA A 163 1.64 -3.85 5.01
N ASP A 164 1.70 -3.97 6.33
CA ASP A 164 2.36 -2.99 7.20
C ASP A 164 3.89 -2.95 6.99
N LEU A 165 4.52 -4.12 6.87
CA LEU A 165 5.95 -4.26 6.62
C LEU A 165 6.39 -3.60 5.29
N ILE A 166 5.57 -3.71 4.23
CA ILE A 166 5.89 -3.14 2.91
C ILE A 166 5.50 -1.65 2.78
N ALA A 167 4.58 -1.15 3.61
CA ALA A 167 4.08 0.22 3.51
C ALA A 167 5.20 1.27 3.71
N TYR A 168 6.03 1.09 4.75
CA TYR A 168 7.11 2.02 5.06
C TYR A 168 8.20 2.09 3.96
N PRO A 169 8.80 0.99 3.47
CA PRO A 169 9.78 1.05 2.38
C PRO A 169 9.19 1.65 1.10
N THR A 170 7.91 1.38 0.80
CA THR A 170 7.19 2.00 -0.33
C THR A 170 7.06 3.51 -0.16
N ALA A 171 6.64 3.98 1.02
CA ALA A 171 6.52 5.40 1.34
C ALA A 171 7.90 6.11 1.26
N LYS A 172 8.95 5.47 1.78
CA LYS A 172 10.32 6.02 1.73
C LYS A 172 10.83 6.17 0.29
N PHE A 173 10.58 5.18 -0.57
CA PHE A 173 10.89 5.27 -1.99
C PHE A 173 10.15 6.45 -2.66
N GLY A 174 8.87 6.65 -2.31
CA GLY A 174 8.10 7.76 -2.84
C GLY A 174 8.58 9.14 -2.42
N LEU A 175 9.01 9.29 -1.16
CA LEU A 175 9.46 10.57 -0.60
C LEU A 175 10.92 10.91 -0.95
N CYS A 176 11.79 9.91 -1.07
CA CYS A 176 13.22 10.11 -1.29
C CYS A 176 13.76 9.11 -2.31
N PRO A 177 13.41 9.22 -3.60
CA PRO A 177 13.77 8.21 -4.60
C PRO A 177 15.27 8.09 -4.87
N GLU A 178 16.02 9.19 -4.70
CA GLU A 178 17.48 9.20 -4.90
C GLU A 178 18.23 8.42 -3.81
N LYS A 179 17.59 8.15 -2.66
CA LYS A 179 18.24 7.45 -1.55
C LYS A 179 18.11 5.95 -1.74
N LYS A 180 19.25 5.24 -1.64
CA LYS A 180 19.28 3.78 -1.63
C LYS A 180 18.32 3.22 -0.57
N ASN A 181 17.41 2.35 -1.00
CA ASN A 181 16.41 1.73 -0.16
C ASN A 181 16.40 0.21 -0.39
N LEU A 182 17.29 -0.50 0.33
CA LEU A 182 17.45 -1.96 0.19
C LEU A 182 16.13 -2.72 0.37
N ALA A 183 15.34 -2.33 1.37
CA ALA A 183 14.04 -2.94 1.63
C ALA A 183 13.06 -2.75 0.46
N PHE A 184 13.09 -1.59 -0.21
CA PHE A 184 12.27 -1.37 -1.40
C PHE A 184 12.75 -2.22 -2.58
N GLU A 185 14.06 -2.32 -2.83
CA GLU A 185 14.57 -3.15 -3.93
C GLU A 185 14.18 -4.62 -3.79
N ILE A 186 14.06 -5.12 -2.56
CA ILE A 186 13.58 -6.48 -2.28
C ILE A 186 12.11 -6.67 -2.67
N ILE A 187 11.24 -5.70 -2.33
CA ILE A 187 9.80 -5.80 -2.60
C ILE A 187 9.40 -5.34 -4.00
N LYS A 188 10.26 -4.57 -4.68
CA LYS A 188 10.01 -3.98 -5.99
C LYS A 188 9.58 -5.00 -7.06
N PRO A 189 10.18 -6.20 -7.17
CA PRO A 189 9.72 -7.22 -8.11
C PRO A 189 8.32 -7.76 -7.83
N LYS A 190 7.79 -7.57 -6.61
CA LYS A 190 6.44 -8.02 -6.23
C LYS A 190 5.32 -7.04 -6.59
N PHE A 191 5.65 -5.82 -7.02
CA PHE A 191 4.62 -4.91 -7.49
C PHE A 191 4.01 -5.40 -8.79
N ARG A 192 2.68 -5.29 -8.92
CA ARG A 192 2.02 -5.50 -10.20
C ARG A 192 2.68 -4.60 -11.25
N SER A 193 3.09 -5.19 -12.37
CA SER A 193 3.73 -4.47 -13.47
C SER A 193 3.08 -4.84 -14.79
N ARG A 194 3.12 -3.90 -15.74
CA ARG A 194 2.74 -4.15 -17.13
C ARG A 194 3.89 -3.70 -18.01
N ASN A 195 4.39 -4.60 -18.87
CA ASN A 195 5.56 -4.36 -19.71
C ASN A 195 6.78 -3.84 -18.92
N GLY A 196 7.03 -4.43 -17.74
CA GLY A 196 8.15 -4.04 -16.85
C GLY A 196 7.96 -2.72 -16.09
N LYS A 197 6.84 -2.00 -16.29
CA LYS A 197 6.55 -0.74 -15.60
C LYS A 197 5.67 -0.98 -14.37
N ILE A 198 6.15 -0.56 -13.20
CA ILE A 198 5.39 -0.56 -11.94
C ILE A 198 4.57 0.71 -11.74
N GLU A 199 5.11 1.86 -12.15
CA GLU A 199 4.48 3.17 -11.92
C GLU A 199 3.24 3.35 -12.81
N GLY A 200 2.13 3.74 -12.19
CA GLY A 200 0.81 3.81 -12.83
C GLY A 200 0.11 2.45 -12.95
N CYS A 201 0.85 1.35 -12.82
CA CYS A 201 0.35 -0.02 -12.71
C CYS A 201 0.17 -0.36 -11.22
N GLY A 202 1.03 -1.20 -10.63
CA GLY A 202 0.96 -1.58 -9.21
C GLY A 202 1.30 -0.47 -8.22
N LEU A 203 1.95 0.63 -8.64
CA LEU A 203 2.30 1.76 -7.77
C LEU A 203 1.81 3.09 -8.36
N LYS A 204 0.82 3.71 -7.72
CA LYS A 204 0.32 5.05 -8.09
C LYS A 204 0.99 6.13 -7.23
N PHE A 205 1.58 7.12 -7.88
CA PHE A 205 1.95 8.38 -7.23
C PHE A 205 0.88 9.42 -7.46
N PHE A 206 0.53 10.17 -6.42
CA PHE A 206 -0.43 11.26 -6.55
C PHE A 206 -0.13 12.45 -5.63
N PRO A 207 -0.11 13.69 -6.14
CA PRO A 207 -0.11 14.06 -7.56
C PRO A 207 1.11 13.49 -8.32
N ASN A 208 1.09 13.54 -9.65
CA ASN A 208 2.16 12.97 -10.49
C ASN A 208 3.55 13.41 -10.00
N LYS A 209 4.50 12.47 -9.98
CA LYS A 209 5.81 12.68 -9.37
C LYS A 209 6.65 13.76 -10.06
N LYS A 210 6.35 14.10 -11.33
CA LYS A 210 7.10 15.05 -12.17
C LYS A 210 7.69 16.18 -11.32
N MET A 211 9.01 16.19 -11.25
CA MET A 211 9.78 17.32 -10.76
C MET A 211 9.53 18.49 -11.73
N GLY A 212 9.24 19.68 -11.24
CA GLY A 212 9.43 20.89 -12.07
C GLY A 212 10.89 20.99 -12.50
N PRO A 213 11.18 21.62 -13.65
CA PRO A 213 11.09 23.08 -13.70
C PRO A 213 10.44 23.64 -14.99
N GLY A 214 10.04 24.92 -14.94
CA GLY A 214 9.99 25.79 -16.13
C GLY A 214 8.60 26.32 -16.50
N HIS A 215 8.52 27.66 -16.60
CA HIS A 215 7.42 28.40 -17.19
C HIS A 215 6.88 27.75 -18.48
N SER A 216 5.57 27.56 -18.55
CA SER A 216 4.86 27.63 -19.81
C SER A 216 4.99 29.06 -20.31
N GLN A 217 5.96 29.33 -21.19
CA GLN A 217 5.86 30.48 -22.08
C GLN A 217 4.58 30.29 -22.89
N SER A 218 3.67 31.24 -22.73
CA SER A 218 2.57 31.47 -23.65
C SER A 218 3.13 31.70 -25.06
N PRO A 219 2.54 31.11 -26.11
CA PRO A 219 2.84 31.55 -27.46
C PRO A 219 2.24 32.94 -27.63
N SER A 220 3.12 33.93 -27.75
CA SER A 220 2.77 35.23 -28.32
C SER A 220 2.42 35.02 -29.79
N ASN A 221 1.15 35.26 -30.13
CA ASN A 221 0.74 35.81 -31.42
C ASN A 221 0.04 37.14 -31.13
#